data_AF-A0A2E8R2V5-F1
#
_entry.id   AF-A0A2E8R2V5-F1
#
_cell.length_a   1.000
_cell.length_b   1.000
_cell.length_c   1.000
_cell.angle_alpha   90.00
_cell.angle_beta   90.00
_cell.angle_gamma   90.00
#
_symmetry.space_group_name_H-M   'P 1'
#
loop_
_entity.id
_entity.type
_entity.pdbx_description
1 polymer ?
#
loop_
_entity_poly.entity_id
_entity_poly.type
_entity_poly.pdbx_seq_one_letter_code
_entity_poly.pdbx_strand_id
1 'polypeptide(L)'
;MSLNDARKKLVYADYLLSRESSDNFVTGATNHIISAAKLAIIEYLQISKDELENKELVIKTFNKLNSEHSNFYNFYYKLINSEYSSFGSATNALNTVKEFVTWVEENRKKI
;
A
#
# COMPACT_ATOMS: atom_id res chain seq x y z
N MET A 1 4.60 6.74 13.37
CA MET A 1 3.58 7.77 13.07
C MET A 1 2.98 7.50 11.68
N SER A 2 3.84 7.22 10.69
CA SER A 2 3.54 6.66 9.35
C SER A 2 2.45 5.57 9.28
N LEU A 3 2.54 4.48 10.07
CA LEU A 3 1.59 3.34 9.96
C LEU A 3 0.19 3.66 10.46
N ASN A 4 0.05 4.48 11.52
CA ASN A 4 -1.26 4.96 11.96
C ASN A 4 -1.94 5.81 10.87
N ASP A 5 -1.17 6.61 10.13
CA ASP A 5 -1.70 7.37 9.02
C ASP A 5 -2.03 6.46 7.82
N ALA A 6 -1.25 5.39 7.58
CA ALA A 6 -1.58 4.36 6.60
C ALA A 6 -2.94 3.70 6.93
N ARG A 7 -3.18 3.33 8.19
CA ARG A 7 -4.47 2.81 8.66
C ARG A 7 -5.62 3.77 8.39
N LYS A 8 -5.46 5.05 8.74
CA LYS A 8 -6.49 6.07 8.45
C LYS A 8 -6.80 6.12 6.96
N LYS A 9 -5.79 6.09 6.09
CA LYS A 9 -5.99 6.06 4.63
C LYS A 9 -6.77 4.82 4.20
N LEU A 10 -6.49 3.65 4.76
CA LEU A 10 -7.25 2.42 4.46
C LEU A 10 -8.71 2.50 4.93
N VAL A 11 -8.99 3.09 6.11
CA VAL A 11 -10.36 3.33 6.58
C VAL A 11 -11.12 4.25 5.63
N TYR A 12 -10.49 5.32 5.14
CA TYR A 12 -11.11 6.20 4.14
C TYR A 12 -11.37 5.49 2.80
N ALA A 13 -10.42 4.67 2.33
CA ALA A 13 -10.61 3.90 1.11
C ALA A 13 -11.78 2.90 1.23
N ASP A 14 -11.87 2.19 2.36
CA ASP A 14 -12.95 1.26 2.68
C ASP A 14 -14.31 1.97 2.73
N TYR A 15 -14.34 3.14 3.34
CA TYR A 15 -15.53 3.99 3.36
C TYR A 15 -15.98 4.41 1.96
N LEU A 16 -15.06 4.80 1.09
CA LEU A 16 -15.37 5.20 -0.28
C LEU A 16 -15.91 4.03 -1.12
N LEU A 17 -15.34 2.83 -0.94
CA LEU A 17 -15.78 1.63 -1.64
C LEU A 17 -17.11 1.07 -1.11
N SER A 18 -17.45 1.29 0.16
CA SER A 18 -18.71 0.82 0.75
C SER A 18 -19.95 1.66 0.41
N ARG A 19 -19.79 2.81 -0.27
CA ARG A 19 -20.93 3.65 -0.67
C ARG A 19 -21.66 3.06 -1.88
N GLU A 20 -22.99 3.09 -1.86
CA GLU A 20 -23.81 2.88 -3.05
C GLU A 20 -23.40 3.92 -4.12
N SER A 21 -23.14 3.49 -5.36
CA SER A 21 -22.44 4.26 -6.43
C SER A 21 -20.90 4.31 -6.32
N SER A 22 -20.28 3.26 -5.78
CA SER A 22 -18.82 3.17 -5.55
C SER A 22 -17.96 3.41 -6.80
N ASP A 23 -18.47 3.19 -8.01
CA ASP A 23 -17.77 3.44 -9.28
C ASP A 23 -17.23 4.88 -9.39
N ASN A 24 -17.98 5.87 -8.90
CA ASN A 24 -17.56 7.28 -8.91
C ASN A 24 -16.46 7.59 -7.87
N PHE A 25 -16.24 6.69 -6.92
CA PHE A 25 -15.30 6.87 -5.81
C PHE A 25 -14.09 5.95 -5.90
N VAL A 26 -14.04 5.03 -6.87
CA VAL A 26 -12.93 4.09 -7.08
C VAL A 26 -11.60 4.83 -7.17
N THR A 27 -11.50 5.90 -7.97
CA THR A 27 -10.27 6.68 -8.10
C THR A 27 -9.82 7.27 -6.77
N GLY A 28 -10.76 7.83 -5.99
CA GLY A 28 -10.46 8.37 -4.67
C GLY A 28 -9.97 7.27 -3.71
N ALA A 29 -10.65 6.13 -3.69
CA ALA A 29 -10.25 4.98 -2.89
C ALA A 29 -8.86 4.47 -3.27
N THR A 30 -8.58 4.28 -4.56
CA THR A 30 -7.28 3.84 -5.07
C THR A 30 -6.16 4.81 -4.68
N ASN A 31 -6.38 6.12 -4.72
CA ASN A 31 -5.40 7.11 -4.26
C ASN A 31 -5.08 6.98 -2.76
N HIS A 32 -6.09 6.69 -1.94
CA HIS A 32 -5.89 6.41 -0.52
C HIS A 32 -5.14 5.09 -0.30
N ILE A 33 -5.44 4.05 -1.06
CA ILE A 33 -4.76 2.74 -1.01
C ILE A 33 -3.27 2.91 -1.40
N ILE A 34 -2.98 3.63 -2.48
CA ILE A 34 -1.60 3.97 -2.89
C ILE A 34 -0.87 4.71 -1.76
N SER A 35 -1.52 5.71 -1.17
CA SER A 35 -0.92 6.48 -0.08
C SER A 35 -0.60 5.60 1.13
N ALA A 36 -1.48 4.68 1.49
CA ALA A 36 -1.24 3.72 2.56
C ALA A 36 -0.07 2.78 2.23
N ALA A 37 -0.02 2.25 1.00
CA ALA A 37 1.08 1.41 0.54
C ALA A 37 2.42 2.14 0.60
N LYS A 38 2.49 3.40 0.15
CA LYS A 38 3.71 4.23 0.24
C LYS A 38 4.21 4.34 1.68
N LEU A 39 3.32 4.68 2.62
CA LEU A 39 3.65 4.82 4.04
C LEU A 39 4.14 3.49 4.65
N ALA A 40 3.51 2.38 4.28
CA ALA A 40 3.90 1.05 4.73
C ALA A 40 5.27 0.63 4.19
N ILE A 41 5.55 0.90 2.91
CA ILE A 41 6.86 0.61 2.29
C ILE A 41 7.97 1.44 2.96
N ILE A 42 7.74 2.74 3.17
CA ILE A 42 8.68 3.63 3.86
C ILE A 42 9.02 3.09 5.25
N GLU A 43 8.01 2.72 6.04
CA GLU A 43 8.25 2.15 7.37
C GLU A 43 8.92 0.78 7.28
N TYR A 44 8.51 -0.07 6.33
CA TYR A 44 9.06 -1.42 6.23
C TYR A 44 10.53 -1.41 5.83
N LEU A 45 10.89 -0.63 4.81
CA LEU A 45 12.24 -0.56 4.29
C LEU A 45 13.13 0.42 5.08
N GLN A 46 12.54 1.22 5.98
CA GLN A 46 13.21 2.30 6.71
C GLN A 46 13.90 3.30 5.77
N ILE A 47 13.21 3.70 4.69
CA ILE A 47 13.71 4.64 3.67
C ILE A 47 12.94 5.97 3.72
N SER A 48 13.53 7.02 3.17
CA SER A 48 12.87 8.31 2.98
C SER A 48 11.86 8.29 1.83
N LYS A 49 11.04 9.34 1.74
CA LYS A 49 10.11 9.56 0.62
C LYS A 49 10.86 9.72 -0.71
N ASP A 50 11.99 10.41 -0.70
CA ASP A 50 12.78 10.63 -1.93
C ASP A 50 13.40 9.33 -2.43
N GLU A 51 13.84 8.47 -1.51
CA GLU A 51 14.34 7.13 -1.84
C GLU A 51 13.24 6.21 -2.39
N LEU A 52 11.98 6.38 -1.96
CA LEU A 52 10.84 5.61 -2.50
C LEU A 52 10.61 5.89 -4.00
N GLU A 53 10.96 7.07 -4.48
CA GLU A 53 10.85 7.43 -5.91
C GLU A 53 11.94 6.74 -6.76
N ASN A 54 13.00 6.22 -6.14
CA ASN A 54 14.00 5.39 -6.83
C ASN A 54 13.56 3.92 -6.87
N LYS A 55 12.92 3.53 -7.98
CA LYS A 55 12.40 2.18 -8.19
C LYS A 55 13.44 1.07 -7.99
N GLU A 56 14.64 1.25 -8.52
CA GLU A 56 15.71 0.24 -8.41
C GLU A 56 16.16 0.04 -6.96
N LEU A 57 16.28 1.14 -6.21
CA LEU A 57 16.61 1.09 -4.79
C LEU A 57 15.53 0.34 -4.01
N VAL A 58 14.25 0.65 -4.22
CA VAL A 58 13.13 -0.02 -3.55
C VAL A 58 13.16 -1.53 -3.80
N ILE A 59 13.31 -1.96 -5.06
CA ILE A 59 13.38 -3.38 -5.43
C ILE A 59 14.57 -4.06 -4.76
N LYS A 60 15.75 -3.43 -4.83
CA LYS A 60 16.97 -3.95 -4.22
C LYS A 60 16.83 -4.11 -2.71
N THR A 61 16.18 -3.16 -2.03
CA THR A 61 15.99 -3.21 -0.58
C THR A 61 14.96 -4.26 -0.18
N PHE A 62 13.84 -4.39 -0.91
CA PHE A 62 12.87 -5.47 -0.70
C PHE A 62 13.51 -6.86 -0.81
N ASN A 63 14.32 -7.07 -1.85
CA ASN A 63 14.96 -8.37 -2.11
C ASN A 63 15.98 -8.78 -1.03
N LYS A 64 16.47 -7.83 -0.22
CA LYS A 64 17.38 -8.13 0.89
C LYS A 64 16.67 -8.62 2.15
N LEU A 65 15.38 -8.31 2.32
CA LEU A 65 14.67 -8.51 3.59
C LEU A 65 14.12 -9.93 3.79
N ASN A 66 14.27 -10.83 2.80
CA ASN A 66 13.89 -12.24 2.85
C ASN A 66 12.57 -12.54 3.62
N SER A 67 11.50 -11.84 3.24
CA SER A 67 10.17 -11.92 3.86
C SER A 67 9.12 -12.49 2.91
N GLU A 68 8.00 -12.97 3.45
CA GLU A 68 6.83 -13.38 2.65
C GLU A 68 6.28 -12.25 1.75
N HIS A 69 6.41 -10.99 2.19
CA HIS A 69 6.05 -9.81 1.39
C HIS A 69 7.21 -9.24 0.57
N SER A 70 8.28 -10.01 0.32
CA SER A 70 9.43 -9.57 -0.49
C SER A 70 9.02 -9.10 -1.89
N ASN A 71 7.93 -9.64 -2.43
CA ASN A 71 7.39 -9.28 -3.74
C ASN A 71 6.32 -8.18 -3.71
N PHE A 72 6.03 -7.56 -2.56
CA PHE A 72 5.00 -6.52 -2.46
C PHE A 72 5.27 -5.32 -3.38
N TYR A 73 6.55 -5.01 -3.65
CA TYR A 73 6.92 -3.95 -4.60
C TYR A 73 6.31 -4.17 -5.99
N ASN A 74 6.17 -5.42 -6.46
CA ASN A 74 5.56 -5.71 -7.76
C ASN A 74 4.10 -5.29 -7.79
N PHE A 75 3.36 -5.62 -6.73
CA PHE A 75 1.97 -5.19 -6.55
C PHE A 75 1.89 -3.66 -6.47
N TYR A 76 2.73 -3.02 -5.67
CA TYR A 76 2.74 -1.56 -5.53
C TYR A 76 2.97 -0.84 -6.87
N TYR A 77 3.94 -1.29 -7.67
CA TYR A 77 4.20 -0.66 -8.97
C TYR A 77 3.07 -0.88 -9.98
N LYS A 78 2.36 -2.01 -9.94
CA LYS A 78 1.13 -2.21 -10.72
C LYS A 78 0.01 -1.29 -10.26
N LEU A 79 -0.11 -1.11 -8.93
CA LEU A 79 -1.11 -0.26 -8.32
C LEU A 79 -0.98 1.21 -8.77
N ILE A 80 0.23 1.77 -8.72
CA ILE A 80 0.45 3.17 -9.15
C ILE A 80 0.34 3.36 -10.66
N ASN A 81 0.59 2.31 -11.45
CA ASN A 81 0.39 2.32 -12.90
C ASN A 81 -1.08 2.12 -13.31
N SER A 82 -2.01 2.21 -12.35
CA SER A 82 -3.46 2.29 -12.56
C SER A 82 -4.12 1.04 -13.15
N GLU A 83 -3.60 -0.16 -12.87
CA GLU A 83 -4.30 -1.44 -13.16
C GLU A 83 -5.58 -1.63 -12.32
N TYR A 84 -5.88 -0.71 -11.39
CA TYR A 84 -6.94 -0.83 -10.38
C TYR A 84 -8.01 0.27 -10.53
N SER A 85 -8.60 0.34 -11.73
CA SER A 85 -9.60 1.33 -12.13
C SER A 85 -11.05 0.90 -11.93
N SER A 86 -11.29 -0.35 -11.51
CA SER A 86 -12.62 -0.89 -11.26
C SER A 86 -12.88 -1.13 -9.78
N PHE A 87 -14.15 -1.18 -9.37
CA PHE A 87 -14.52 -1.48 -7.99
C PHE A 87 -13.89 -2.79 -7.46
N GLY A 88 -13.98 -3.86 -8.24
CA GLY A 88 -13.44 -5.17 -7.84
C GLY A 88 -11.92 -5.16 -7.71
N SER A 89 -11.21 -4.51 -8.64
CA SER A 89 -9.77 -4.37 -8.56
C SER A 89 -9.38 -3.51 -7.34
N ALA A 90 -9.99 -2.34 -7.13
CA ALA A 90 -9.72 -1.49 -5.97
C ALA A 90 -9.99 -2.19 -4.63
N THR A 91 -11.03 -3.03 -4.54
CA THR A 91 -11.31 -3.84 -3.36
C THR A 91 -10.22 -4.87 -3.10
N ASN A 92 -9.75 -5.56 -4.14
CA ASN A 92 -8.60 -6.47 -4.02
C ASN A 92 -7.35 -5.71 -3.56
N ALA A 93 -7.09 -4.53 -4.14
CA ALA A 93 -5.97 -3.71 -3.74
C ALA A 93 -6.07 -3.27 -2.28
N LEU A 94 -7.26 -2.87 -1.83
CA LEU A 94 -7.50 -2.51 -0.43
C LEU A 94 -7.13 -3.67 0.51
N ASN A 95 -7.56 -4.88 0.20
CA ASN A 95 -7.28 -6.06 1.02
C ASN A 95 -5.79 -6.39 1.05
N THR A 96 -5.11 -6.38 -0.11
CA THR A 96 -3.67 -6.63 -0.18
C THR A 96 -2.86 -5.59 0.60
N VAL A 97 -3.22 -4.30 0.53
CA VAL A 97 -2.53 -3.27 1.30
C VAL A 97 -2.87 -3.33 2.79
N LYS A 98 -4.11 -3.67 3.17
CA LYS A 98 -4.50 -3.91 4.57
C LYS A 98 -3.67 -5.02 5.20
N GLU A 99 -3.50 -6.14 4.49
CA GLU A 99 -2.68 -7.28 4.93
C GLU A 99 -1.22 -6.85 5.12
N PHE A 100 -0.63 -6.18 4.12
CA PHE A 100 0.75 -5.71 4.22
C PHE A 100 0.97 -4.71 5.36
N VAL A 101 0.08 -3.71 5.53
CA VAL A 101 0.16 -2.75 6.64
C VAL A 101 0.12 -3.47 7.99
N THR A 102 -0.79 -4.43 8.14
CA THR A 102 -0.94 -5.21 9.38
C THR A 102 0.34 -6.00 9.67
N TRP A 103 0.89 -6.67 8.67
CA TRP A 103 2.12 -7.43 8.81
C TRP A 103 3.31 -6.54 9.20
N VAL A 104 3.46 -5.36 8.58
CA VAL A 104 4.53 -4.42 8.93
C VAL A 104 4.38 -3.92 10.36
N GLU A 105 3.14 -3.67 10.82
CA GLU A 105 2.87 -3.29 12.22
C GLU A 105 3.28 -4.38 13.23
N GLU A 106 2.99 -5.64 12.92
CA GLU A 106 3.28 -6.78 13.80
C GLU A 106 4.79 -7.10 13.85
N ASN A 107 5.49 -6.94 12.73
CA ASN A 107 6.90 -7.32 12.61
C ASN A 107 7.86 -6.16 12.89
N ARG A 108 7.39 -4.91 12.90
CA ARG A 108 8.14 -3.72 13.34
C ARG A 108 8.83 -3.87 14.70
N LYS A 109 8.27 -4.66 15.62
CA LYS A 109 8.85 -4.85 16.97
C LYS A 109 9.99 -5.87 17.00
N LYS A 110 10.22 -6.58 15.89
CA LYS A 110 11.17 -7.71 15.78
C LYS A 110 12.37 -7.43 14.85
N ILE A 111 12.34 -6.31 14.13
CA ILE A 111 13.43 -5.81 13.27
C ILE A 111 14.14 -4.70 14.04
#